data_AF-A0A9J6EDX3-F1
#
_entry.id   AF-A0A9J6EDX3-F1
#
_cell.length_a   1.000
_cell.length_b   1.000
_cell.length_c   1.000
_cell.angle_alpha   90.00
_cell.angle_beta   90.00
_cell.angle_gamma   90.00
#
_symmetry.space_group_name_H-M   'P 1'
#
loop_
_entity.id
_entity.type
_entity.pdbx_description
1 polymer ?
#
loop_
_entity_poly.entity_id
_entity_poly.type
_entity_poly.pdbx_seq_one_letter_code
_entity_poly.pdbx_strand_id
1 'polypeptide(L)'
;MHFTVAVDFTASNGDPRNPASLHFLDPMRPNAYAMAIRAVGEVIQDYDSDKMFPALGFGARLPPDGRVSHEFFLNGSATDPYCVGIQGVLEAYQRTLQSVQLYWSHQFFTCHQPRGKVSITAITARV
;
A
#
# COMPACT_ATOMS: atom_id res chain seq x y z
N MET A 1 2.99 -10.05 -17.41
CA MET A 1 3.76 -8.92 -16.83
C MET A 1 3.97 -9.23 -15.35
N HIS A 2 4.86 -8.55 -14.64
CA HIS A 2 4.92 -8.68 -13.17
C HIS A 2 4.59 -7.32 -12.55
N PHE A 3 3.41 -7.23 -11.94
CA PHE A 3 2.93 -6.01 -11.31
C PHE A 3 2.75 -6.21 -9.81
N THR A 4 3.65 -5.60 -9.05
CA THR A 4 3.63 -5.62 -7.59
C THR A 4 3.20 -4.26 -7.07
N VAL A 5 2.30 -4.25 -6.08
CA VAL A 5 1.86 -3.04 -5.40
C VAL A 5 2.53 -2.98 -4.04
N ALA A 6 3.32 -1.95 -3.78
CA ALA A 6 3.87 -1.68 -2.44
C ALA A 6 3.34 -0.33 -1.92
N VAL A 7 2.74 -0.35 -0.73
CA VAL A 7 2.10 0.81 -0.10
C VAL A 7 2.93 1.28 1.11
N ASP A 8 3.24 2.57 1.12
CA ASP A 8 3.90 3.26 2.22
C ASP A 8 2.89 3.50 3.36
N PHE A 9 3.11 2.92 4.54
CA PHE A 9 2.33 3.15 5.76
C PHE A 9 3.10 3.99 6.80
N THR A 10 4.11 4.75 6.38
CA THR A 10 4.88 5.59 7.30
C THR A 10 4.04 6.71 7.90
N ALA A 11 4.36 7.10 9.13
CA ALA A 11 3.65 8.15 9.87
C ALA A 11 3.66 9.52 9.16
N SER A 12 4.58 9.74 8.21
CA SER A 12 4.67 10.96 7.42
C SER A 12 3.45 11.21 6.51
N ASN A 13 2.68 10.17 6.19
CA ASN A 13 1.42 10.26 5.44
C ASN A 13 0.25 10.84 6.28
N GLY A 14 0.42 10.94 7.60
CA GLY A 14 -0.59 11.45 8.52
C GLY A 14 -1.62 10.40 8.94
N ASP A 15 -2.26 10.61 10.09
CA ASP A 15 -3.26 9.70 10.67
C ASP A 15 -4.43 9.47 9.68
N PRO A 16 -4.79 8.21 9.33
CA PRO A 16 -5.87 7.92 8.38
C PRO A 16 -7.26 8.43 8.79
N ARG A 17 -7.43 8.83 10.06
CA ARG A 17 -8.65 9.47 10.59
C ARG A 17 -8.70 10.97 10.33
N ASN A 18 -7.58 11.58 9.94
CA ASN A 18 -7.49 13.00 9.65
C ASN A 18 -7.78 13.25 8.15
N PRO A 19 -8.73 14.14 7.80
CA PRO A 19 -9.01 14.52 6.41
C PRO A 19 -7.81 15.04 5.61
N ALA A 20 -6.77 15.54 6.27
CA ALA A 20 -5.54 15.99 5.63
C ALA A 20 -4.53 14.86 5.32
N SER A 21 -4.77 13.63 5.80
CA SER A 21 -3.91 12.48 5.54
C SER A 21 -4.03 11.99 4.10
N LEU A 22 -2.91 11.54 3.53
CA LEU A 22 -2.91 10.87 2.23
C LEU A 22 -3.61 9.51 2.28
N HIS A 23 -3.78 8.95 3.48
CA HIS A 23 -4.52 7.72 3.75
C HIS A 23 -5.96 7.96 4.22
N PHE A 24 -6.46 9.19 4.22
CA PHE A 24 -7.78 9.48 4.77
C PHE A 24 -8.87 8.55 4.18
N LEU A 25 -9.61 7.84 5.04
CA LEU A 25 -10.69 6.95 4.60
C LEU A 25 -12.00 7.74 4.55
N ASP A 26 -12.30 8.33 3.38
CA ASP A 26 -13.58 8.99 3.09
C ASP A 26 -14.57 7.96 2.49
N PRO A 27 -15.77 7.77 3.08
CA PRO A 27 -16.79 6.87 2.53
C PRO A 27 -17.27 7.24 1.12
N MET A 28 -17.12 8.50 0.71
CA MET A 28 -17.60 9.04 -0.57
C MET A 28 -16.49 9.13 -1.62
N ARG A 29 -15.23 9.25 -1.21
CA ARG A 29 -14.11 9.52 -2.14
C ARG A 29 -12.88 8.66 -1.84
N PRO A 30 -12.26 8.06 -2.86
CA PRO A 30 -11.01 7.35 -2.66
C PRO A 30 -9.88 8.32 -2.31
N ASN A 31 -8.97 7.90 -1.44
CA ASN A 31 -7.74 8.65 -1.16
C ASN A 31 -6.70 8.52 -2.27
N ALA A 32 -5.62 9.28 -2.14
CA ALA A 32 -4.59 9.38 -3.17
C ALA A 32 -3.93 8.02 -3.49
N TYR A 33 -3.74 7.15 -2.48
CA TYR A 33 -3.24 5.78 -2.69
C TYR A 33 -4.27 4.90 -3.40
N ALA A 34 -5.53 4.88 -2.96
CA ALA A 34 -6.58 4.09 -3.59
C ALA A 34 -6.82 4.50 -5.06
N MET A 35 -6.79 5.81 -5.34
CA MET A 35 -6.88 6.34 -6.69
C MET A 35 -5.74 5.85 -7.58
N ALA A 36 -4.51 5.89 -7.08
CA ALA A 36 -3.34 5.52 -7.87
C ALA A 36 -3.22 4.00 -8.08
N ILE A 37 -3.54 3.18 -7.06
CA ILE A 37 -3.66 1.71 -7.21
C ILE A 37 -4.67 1.38 -8.30
N ARG A 38 -5.86 2.01 -8.26
CA ARG A 38 -6.92 1.77 -9.23
C ARG A 38 -6.50 2.22 -10.64
N ALA A 39 -6.01 3.45 -10.79
CA ALA A 39 -5.66 4.01 -12.10
C ALA A 39 -4.59 3.20 -12.83
N VAL A 40 -3.56 2.73 -12.10
CA VAL A 40 -2.49 1.91 -12.68
C VAL A 40 -2.95 0.47 -12.87
N GLY A 41 -3.60 -0.09 -11.86
CA GLY A 41 -4.06 -1.46 -11.86
C GLY A 41 -5.10 -1.75 -12.93
N GLU A 42 -6.03 -0.82 -13.19
CA GLU A 42 -7.09 -0.99 -14.18
C GLU A 42 -6.54 -1.17 -15.59
N VAL A 43 -5.42 -0.50 -15.91
CA VAL A 43 -4.74 -0.66 -17.19
C VAL A 43 -3.94 -1.96 -17.21
N ILE A 44 -3.18 -2.24 -16.14
CA ILE A 44 -2.24 -3.37 -16.13
C ILE A 44 -2.96 -4.72 -16.07
N GLN A 45 -4.11 -4.81 -15.39
CA GLN A 45 -4.80 -6.09 -15.18
C GLN A 45 -5.28 -6.77 -16.46
N ASP A 46 -5.45 -6.04 -17.56
CA ASP A 46 -5.83 -6.60 -18.85
C ASP A 46 -4.66 -7.28 -19.57
N TYR A 47 -3.42 -7.00 -19.14
CA TYR A 47 -2.19 -7.60 -19.66
C TYR A 47 -1.67 -8.75 -18.77
N ASP A 48 -2.41 -9.09 -17.71
CA ASP A 48 -2.09 -10.18 -16.81
C ASP A 48 -3.10 -11.32 -16.95
N SER A 49 -2.61 -12.55 -17.14
CA SER A 49 -3.46 -13.69 -17.48
C SER A 49 -4.16 -14.31 -16.28
N ASP A 50 -3.54 -14.28 -15.10
CA ASP A 50 -4.11 -14.85 -13.87
C ASP A 50 -4.73 -13.77 -12.97
N LYS A 51 -4.37 -12.50 -13.19
CA LYS A 51 -4.86 -11.34 -12.44
C LYS A 51 -4.57 -11.46 -10.94
N MET A 52 -3.46 -12.12 -10.58
CA MET A 52 -2.99 -12.26 -9.22
C MET A 52 -1.88 -11.25 -8.96
N PHE A 53 -2.13 -10.29 -8.08
CA PHE A 53 -1.19 -9.19 -7.84
C PHE A 53 -0.59 -9.28 -6.43
N PRO A 54 0.73 -9.44 -6.29
CA PRO A 54 1.37 -9.38 -4.99
C PRO A 54 1.24 -7.96 -4.42
N ALA A 55 0.80 -7.88 -3.17
CA ALA A 55 0.49 -6.63 -2.48
C ALA A 55 1.24 -6.54 -1.14
N LEU A 56 2.10 -5.55 -1.03
CA LEU A 56 3.02 -5.33 0.08
C LEU A 56 2.74 -4.00 0.79
N GLY A 57 2.99 -3.96 2.09
CA GLY A 57 3.01 -2.75 2.90
C GLY A 57 4.35 -2.60 3.60
N PHE A 58 4.78 -1.37 3.86
CA PHE A 58 5.99 -1.09 4.62
C PHE A 58 5.84 0.10 5.56
N GLY A 59 6.63 0.15 6.63
CA GLY A 59 6.65 1.30 7.54
C GLY A 59 5.45 1.35 8.47
N ALA A 60 4.98 0.20 8.98
CA ALA A 60 3.91 0.12 9.96
C ALA A 60 4.28 -0.76 11.14
N ARG A 61 3.55 -0.59 12.25
CA ARG A 61 3.50 -1.56 13.35
C ARG A 61 2.30 -2.47 13.15
N LEU A 62 2.56 -3.77 13.13
CA LEU A 62 1.53 -4.78 12.94
C LEU A 62 0.95 -5.24 14.28
N PRO A 63 -0.38 -5.45 14.38
CA PRO A 63 -0.98 -6.13 15.52
C PRO A 63 -0.60 -7.63 15.55
N PRO A 64 -0.74 -8.32 16.71
CA PRO A 64 -1.15 -7.79 18.02
C PRO A 64 0.01 -7.17 18.81
N ASP A 65 1.25 -7.53 18.49
CA ASP A 65 2.42 -7.20 19.32
C ASP A 65 2.97 -5.79 19.07
N GLY A 66 2.42 -5.05 18.10
CA GLY A 66 2.90 -3.72 17.73
C GLY A 66 4.31 -3.74 17.14
N ARG A 67 4.75 -4.89 16.61
CA ARG A 67 6.08 -5.06 16.03
C ARG A 67 6.19 -4.22 14.77
N VAL A 68 7.28 -3.47 14.68
CA VAL A 68 7.63 -2.71 13.48
C VAL A 68 7.95 -3.70 12.37
N SER A 69 7.21 -3.61 11.27
CA SER A 69 7.50 -4.39 10.06
C SER A 69 8.00 -3.48 8.96
N HIS A 70 9.16 -3.84 8.42
CA HIS A 70 9.75 -3.19 7.27
C HIS A 70 9.07 -3.60 5.96
N GLU A 71 8.44 -4.76 5.94
CA GLU A 71 7.65 -5.27 4.83
C GLU A 71 6.64 -6.28 5.37
N PHE A 72 5.43 -6.32 4.79
CA PHE A 72 4.40 -7.29 5.15
C PHE A 72 3.37 -7.43 4.03
N PHE A 73 2.64 -8.54 4.00
CA PHE A 73 1.63 -8.79 2.96
C PHE A 73 0.31 -8.10 3.31
N LEU A 74 -0.24 -7.30 2.41
CA LEU A 74 -1.47 -6.53 2.66
C LEU A 74 -2.69 -7.42 2.86
N ASN A 75 -2.68 -8.62 2.28
CA ASN A 75 -3.76 -9.58 2.44
C ASN A 75 -3.77 -10.25 3.83
N GLY A 76 -2.74 -10.02 4.66
CA GLY A 76 -2.59 -10.58 6.01
C GLY A 76 -2.05 -12.02 6.04
N SER A 77 -1.70 -12.59 4.88
CA SER A 77 -1.07 -13.90 4.81
C SER A 77 0.37 -13.85 5.32
N ALA A 78 0.86 -14.95 5.89
CA ALA A 78 2.26 -15.09 6.29
C ALA A 78 3.17 -15.59 5.16
N THR A 79 2.60 -16.17 4.11
CA THR A 79 3.37 -16.92 3.08
C THR A 79 2.98 -16.57 1.65
N ASP A 80 1.85 -15.90 1.44
CA ASP A 80 1.30 -15.63 0.11
C ASP A 80 0.95 -14.14 -0.03
N PRO A 81 1.69 -13.35 -0.84
CA PRO A 81 1.40 -11.93 -1.01
C PRO A 81 0.27 -11.63 -2.00
N TYR A 82 -0.27 -12.62 -2.70
CA TYR A 82 -1.11 -12.38 -3.87
C TYR A 82 -2.56 -12.02 -3.49
N CYS A 83 -3.09 -11.01 -4.19
CA CYS A 83 -4.47 -10.57 -4.14
C CYS A 83 -5.15 -10.85 -5.48
N VAL A 84 -6.42 -11.29 -5.45
CA VAL A 84 -7.22 -11.51 -6.65
C VAL A 84 -7.68 -10.17 -7.21
N GLY A 85 -7.14 -9.78 -8.36
CA GLY A 85 -7.46 -8.55 -9.06
C GLY A 85 -7.09 -7.27 -8.29
N ILE A 86 -7.30 -6.13 -8.93
CA ILE A 86 -7.05 -4.80 -8.32
C ILE A 86 -8.02 -4.52 -7.17
N GLN A 87 -9.23 -5.05 -7.26
CA GLN A 87 -10.22 -4.96 -6.20
C GLN A 87 -9.71 -5.65 -4.91
N GLY A 88 -9.11 -6.84 -5.03
CA GLY A 88 -8.50 -7.53 -3.88
C GLY A 88 -7.35 -6.73 -3.26
N VAL A 89 -6.54 -6.05 -4.07
CA VAL A 89 -5.48 -5.15 -3.58
C VAL A 89 -6.06 -3.97 -2.80
N LEU A 90 -7.12 -3.33 -3.31
CA LEU A 90 -7.78 -2.20 -2.65
C LEU A 90 -8.42 -2.59 -1.32
N GLU A 91 -9.06 -3.75 -1.26
CA GLU A 91 -9.64 -4.30 -0.03
C GLU A 91 -8.57 -4.64 1.01
N ALA A 92 -7.48 -5.27 0.56
CA ALA A 92 -6.33 -5.59 1.40
C ALA A 92 -5.69 -4.31 1.97
N TYR A 93 -5.52 -3.27 1.14
CA TYR A 93 -5.04 -1.95 1.57
C TYR A 93 -5.95 -1.32 2.63
N GLN A 94 -7.27 -1.25 2.39
CA GLN A 94 -8.23 -0.65 3.33
C GLN A 94 -8.28 -1.40 4.66
N ARG A 95 -8.30 -2.75 4.62
CA ARG A 95 -8.28 -3.59 5.82
C ARG A 95 -6.99 -3.37 6.63
N THR A 96 -5.86 -3.39 5.95
CA THR A 96 -4.55 -3.12 6.57
C THR A 96 -4.55 -1.77 7.25
N LEU A 97 -5.01 -0.73 6.57
CA LEU A 97 -4.99 0.63 7.07
C LEU A 97 -5.82 0.83 8.36
N GLN A 98 -6.83 0.00 8.58
CA GLN A 98 -7.64 0.00 9.79
C GLN A 98 -7.00 -0.77 10.96
N SER A 99 -6.06 -1.68 10.68
CA SER A 99 -5.48 -2.57 11.70
C SER A 99 -4.07 -2.19 12.12
N VAL A 100 -3.29 -1.58 11.23
CA VAL A 100 -1.90 -1.23 11.50
C VAL A 100 -1.78 0.17 12.09
N GLN A 101 -0.73 0.38 12.88
CA GLN A 101 -0.35 1.71 13.31
C GLN A 101 0.73 2.23 12.35
N LEU A 102 0.47 3.36 11.70
CA LEU A 102 1.47 4.01 10.83
C LEU A 102 2.74 4.30 11.64
N TYR A 103 3.88 3.80 11.18
CA TYR A 103 5.11 3.87 11.97
C TYR A 103 6.36 3.89 11.12
N TRP A 104 7.00 5.06 11.04
CA TRP A 104 8.43 5.19 10.82
C TRP A 104 8.78 6.68 10.90
N SER A 105 9.59 7.07 11.88
CA SER A 105 10.24 8.38 11.91
C SER A 105 11.69 8.16 12.31
N HIS A 106 12.54 7.91 11.31
CA HIS A 106 13.80 8.63 11.02
C HIS A 106 14.55 7.89 9.88
N GLN A 107 14.55 8.52 8.69
CA GLN A 107 15.73 8.63 7.80
C GLN A 107 16.31 7.36 7.11
N PHE A 108 15.56 6.71 6.19
CA PHE A 108 16.09 5.94 5.04
C PHE A 108 14.92 5.87 4.02
N PHE A 109 14.76 6.75 3.03
CA PHE A 109 15.61 6.98 1.87
C PHE A 109 15.82 8.48 1.60
N THR A 110 17.02 8.99 1.82
CA THR A 110 17.47 10.21 1.13
C THR A 110 17.74 9.90 -0.34
N CYS A 111 16.72 10.09 -1.17
CA CYS A 111 16.88 10.79 -2.44
C CYS A 111 15.56 11.54 -2.71
N HIS A 112 15.53 12.81 -2.28
CA HIS A 112 14.51 13.82 -2.60
C HIS A 112 13.11 13.32 -3.01
N GLN A 113 12.36 12.71 -2.08
CA GLN A 113 10.90 12.70 -2.21
C GLN A 113 10.34 13.90 -1.45
N PRO A 114 9.87 14.96 -2.13
CA PRO A 114 9.18 16.06 -1.46
C PRO A 114 7.97 15.54 -0.67
N ARG A 115 7.74 16.17 0.49
CA ARG A 115 6.55 15.94 1.33
C ARG A 115 5.29 15.97 0.45
N GLY A 116 4.39 15.01 0.64
CA GLY A 116 3.11 14.97 -0.08
C GLY A 116 3.09 14.11 -1.35
N LYS A 117 4.06 13.24 -1.58
CA LYS A 117 4.03 12.28 -2.68
C LYS A 117 3.46 10.95 -2.24
N VAL A 118 2.47 10.46 -3.00
CA VAL A 118 2.07 9.05 -2.98
C VAL A 118 3.24 8.23 -3.48
N SER A 119 3.87 7.45 -2.60
CA SER A 119 4.90 6.50 -3.00
C SER A 119 4.27 5.13 -3.17
N ILE A 120 3.69 4.88 -4.35
CA ILE A 120 3.44 3.51 -4.80
C ILE A 120 4.70 3.10 -5.54
N THR A 121 5.53 2.29 -4.90
CA THR A 121 6.62 1.63 -5.61
C THR A 121 5.99 0.49 -6.40
N ALA A 122 5.64 0.73 -7.66
CA ALA A 122 5.46 -0.35 -8.61
C ALA A 122 6.84 -0.97 -8.83
N ILE A 123 7.16 -2.06 -8.13
CA ILE A 123 8.37 -2.83 -8.42
C ILE A 123 8.08 -3.55 -9.73
N THR A 124 8.41 -2.91 -10.86
CA THR A 124 8.56 -3.62 -12.12
C THR A 124 9.82 -4.48 -11.98
N ALA A 125 9.65 -5.77 -11.72
CA ALA A 125 10.71 -6.72 -11.98
C ALA A 125 10.98 -6.68 -13.49
N ARG A 126 12.08 -6.05 -13.90
CA ARG A 126 12.62 -6.27 -15.24
C ARG A 126 13.06 -7.74 -15.30
N VAL A 127 12.58 -8.45 -16.32
CA VAL A 127 13.28 -9.64 -16.84
C VAL A 127 14.72 -9.30 -17.17
#